data_AF-A0A6J7SAV2-F1
#
_entry.id   AF-A0A6J7SAV2-F1
#
_cell.length_a   1.000
_cell.length_b   1.000
_cell.length_c   1.000
_cell.angle_alpha   90.00
_cell.angle_beta   90.00
_cell.angle_gamma   90.00
#
_symmetry.space_group_name_H-M   'P 1'
#
loop_
_entity.id
_entity.type
_entity.pdbx_description
1 polymer ?
#
loop_
_entity_poly.entity_id
_entity_poly.type
_entity_poly.pdbx_seq_one_letter_code
_entity_poly.pdbx_strand_id
1 'polypeptide(L)'
;MPPLFNRSHALRADVEIPESGCEGVLLSLGNLQGGFSFFVQHNRLVYVHNLVGKQWVRIEAETELLPGEQCLEARFTLTGLHQGQLQLFSDDRLLGTGQIDRFTPMRWNLTGAGLHCGADPGLPVCDDYESPFAFTATLHRVALEVFGDATLDQKAQAEVAVIRQ
;
A
#
# COMPACT_ATOMS: atom_id res chain seq x y z
N MET A 1 14.30 -3.87 2.69
CA MET A 1 12.86 -4.25 2.67
C MET A 1 12.73 -5.62 2.00
N PRO A 2 11.99 -6.56 2.61
CA PRO A 2 11.66 -7.84 1.97
C PRO A 2 10.92 -7.64 0.63
N PRO A 3 11.04 -8.54 -0.35
CA PRO A 3 10.24 -8.48 -1.58
C PRO A 3 8.75 -8.66 -1.27
N LEU A 4 7.87 -7.81 -1.82
CA LEU A 4 6.40 -7.98 -1.63
C LEU A 4 5.73 -8.68 -2.81
N PHE A 5 6.41 -8.79 -3.94
CA PHE A 5 5.86 -9.47 -5.11
C PHE A 5 5.65 -10.96 -4.81
N ASN A 6 4.51 -11.47 -5.28
CA ASN A 6 4.08 -12.85 -5.06
C ASN A 6 4.09 -13.28 -3.58
N ARG A 7 3.83 -12.34 -2.65
CA ARG A 7 3.63 -12.62 -1.23
C ARG A 7 2.47 -11.82 -0.66
N SER A 8 1.69 -12.48 0.20
CA SER A 8 0.73 -11.77 1.04
C SER A 8 1.48 -10.88 2.02
N HIS A 9 0.97 -9.69 2.29
CA HIS A 9 1.60 -8.72 3.18
C HIS A 9 0.56 -7.80 3.81
N ALA A 10 0.93 -7.15 4.90
CA ALA A 10 0.12 -6.14 5.55
C ALA A 10 0.94 -4.88 5.83
N LEU A 11 0.34 -3.72 5.56
CA LEU A 11 0.81 -2.43 6.04
C LEU A 11 -0.03 -2.07 7.25
N ARG A 12 0.62 -1.76 8.38
CA ARG A 12 -0.03 -1.40 9.64
C ARG A 12 0.48 -0.07 10.12
N ALA A 13 -0.43 0.82 10.49
CA ALA A 13 -0.12 2.13 11.04
C ALA A 13 -0.89 2.33 12.35
N ASP A 14 -0.15 2.42 13.46
CA ASP A 14 -0.72 2.76 14.76
C ASP A 14 -0.82 4.29 14.84
N VAL A 15 -2.04 4.82 14.94
CA VAL A 15 -2.34 6.26 14.87
C VAL A 15 -3.28 6.70 15.98
N GLU A 16 -3.29 7.99 16.26
CA GLU A 16 -4.31 8.65 17.10
C GLU A 16 -4.98 9.76 16.27
N ILE A 17 -6.26 9.55 15.94
CA ILE A 17 -7.03 10.46 15.08
C ILE A 17 -7.78 11.50 15.94
N PRO A 18 -7.63 12.80 15.69
CA PRO A 18 -8.34 13.83 16.44
C PRO A 18 -9.82 13.90 16.03
N GLU A 19 -10.65 14.53 16.86
CA GLU A 19 -12.08 14.78 16.58
C GLU A 19 -12.34 15.50 15.24
N SER A 20 -11.37 16.29 14.77
CA SER A 20 -11.44 16.98 13.47
C SER A 20 -11.18 16.06 12.26
N GLY A 21 -10.86 14.79 12.48
CA GLY A 21 -10.37 13.88 11.45
C GLY A 21 -8.92 14.17 11.06
N CYS A 22 -8.42 13.42 10.07
CA CYS A 22 -7.05 13.57 9.57
C CYS A 22 -6.92 13.33 8.07
N GLU A 23 -5.76 13.70 7.54
CA GLU A 23 -5.34 13.47 6.16
C GLU A 23 -3.84 13.17 6.12
N GLY A 24 -3.37 12.65 5.00
CA GLY A 24 -1.96 12.51 4.67
C GLY A 24 -1.49 11.06 4.57
N VAL A 25 -0.24 10.90 4.13
CA VAL A 25 0.37 9.61 3.83
C VAL A 25 0.82 8.90 5.09
N LEU A 26 0.40 7.66 5.26
CA LEU A 26 0.89 6.77 6.32
C LEU A 26 2.20 6.11 5.87
N LEU A 27 2.18 5.51 4.67
CA LEU A 27 3.33 4.88 4.04
C LEU A 27 3.21 4.93 2.52
N SER A 28 4.26 5.37 1.84
CA SER A 28 4.36 5.27 0.38
C SER A 28 5.66 4.58 -0.02
N LEU A 29 5.61 3.88 -1.14
CA LEU A 29 6.78 3.32 -1.80
C LEU A 29 6.63 3.50 -3.30
N GLY A 30 7.61 4.14 -3.92
CA GLY A 30 7.64 4.35 -5.37
C GLY A 30 7.20 5.75 -5.77
N ASN A 31 6.77 5.91 -7.01
CA ASN A 31 6.38 7.20 -7.60
C ASN A 31 5.35 6.97 -8.73
N LEU A 32 5.09 7.98 -9.55
CA LEU A 32 4.19 7.89 -10.71
C LEU A 32 4.51 6.73 -11.67
N GLN A 33 5.74 6.22 -11.67
CA GLN A 33 6.18 5.10 -12.50
C GLN A 33 5.93 3.73 -11.84
N GLY A 34 5.25 3.68 -10.70
CA GLY A 34 4.83 2.45 -10.05
C GLY A 34 5.13 2.44 -8.54
N GLY A 35 4.40 1.58 -7.83
CA GLY A 35 4.52 1.44 -6.38
C GLY A 35 3.16 1.35 -5.69
N PHE A 36 3.12 1.78 -4.43
CA PHE A 36 1.88 1.94 -3.69
C PHE A 36 1.92 3.18 -2.80
N SER A 37 0.73 3.70 -2.47
CA SER A 37 0.55 4.67 -1.40
C SER A 37 -0.59 4.23 -0.49
N PHE A 38 -0.35 4.29 0.81
CA PHE A 38 -1.29 4.01 1.88
C PHE A 38 -1.46 5.29 2.71
N PHE A 39 -2.65 5.87 2.68
CA PHE A 39 -2.89 7.23 3.15
C PHE A 39 -4.32 7.45 3.64
N VAL A 40 -4.55 8.57 4.30
CA VAL A 40 -5.89 9.05 4.66
C VAL A 40 -6.22 10.28 3.83
N GLN A 41 -7.42 10.33 3.26
CA GLN A 41 -7.93 11.47 2.50
C GLN A 41 -9.41 11.65 2.79
N HIS A 42 -9.86 12.89 3.03
CA HIS A 42 -11.24 13.17 3.46
C HIS A 42 -11.65 12.31 4.66
N ASN A 43 -10.73 12.11 5.63
CA ASN A 43 -10.91 11.25 6.80
C ASN A 43 -11.25 9.77 6.47
N ARG A 44 -10.90 9.28 5.28
CA ARG A 44 -11.10 7.88 4.84
C ARG A 44 -9.76 7.24 4.54
N LEU A 45 -9.64 5.97 4.93
CA LEU A 45 -8.46 5.18 4.63
C LEU A 45 -8.43 4.79 3.15
N VAL A 46 -7.29 5.01 2.50
CA VAL A 46 -7.10 4.75 1.07
C VAL A 46 -5.81 3.99 0.84
N TYR A 47 -5.87 3.05 -0.10
CA TYR A 47 -4.70 2.42 -0.68
C TYR A 47 -4.76 2.50 -2.20
N VAL A 48 -3.65 2.91 -2.81
CA VAL A 48 -3.48 2.89 -4.26
C VAL A 48 -2.30 2.00 -4.61
N HIS A 49 -2.53 1.03 -5.49
CA HIS A 49 -1.46 0.32 -6.20
C HIS A 49 -1.32 0.92 -7.60
N ASN A 50 -0.13 1.42 -7.91
CA ASN A 50 0.25 1.88 -9.24
C ASN A 50 1.08 0.79 -9.93
N LEU A 51 0.47 0.13 -10.91
CA LEU A 51 1.14 -0.82 -11.78
C LEU A 51 1.89 -0.07 -12.88
N VAL A 52 3.15 0.24 -12.60
CA VAL A 52 4.15 0.78 -13.55
C VAL A 52 3.70 1.98 -14.38
N GLY A 53 2.88 2.87 -13.82
CA GLY A 53 2.33 4.06 -14.48
C GLY A 53 1.30 3.76 -15.57
N LYS A 54 0.76 2.53 -15.61
CA LYS A 54 -0.21 2.11 -16.63
C LYS A 54 -1.61 1.88 -16.08
N GLN A 55 -1.69 1.45 -14.83
CA GLN A 55 -2.96 1.13 -14.19
C GLN A 55 -2.87 1.44 -12.70
N TRP A 56 -3.83 2.20 -12.20
CA TRP A 56 -4.02 2.46 -10.78
C TRP A 56 -5.20 1.66 -10.29
N VAL A 57 -5.01 0.95 -9.18
CA VAL A 57 -6.09 0.32 -8.43
C VAL A 57 -6.21 1.07 -7.13
N ARG A 58 -7.28 1.84 -6.98
CA ARG A 58 -7.64 2.55 -5.76
C ARG A 58 -8.66 1.73 -4.98
N ILE A 59 -8.37 1.49 -3.71
CA ILE A 59 -9.29 0.92 -2.73
C ILE A 59 -9.45 1.96 -1.62
N GLU A 60 -10.69 2.28 -1.28
CA GLU A 60 -11.04 3.31 -0.31
C GLU A 60 -12.04 2.74 0.71
N ALA A 61 -11.94 3.23 1.95
CA ALA A 61 -12.88 2.92 3.02
C ALA A 61 -14.28 3.49 2.73
N GLU A 62 -15.31 2.66 2.90
CA GLU A 62 -16.72 3.04 2.72
C GLU A 62 -17.21 4.01 3.81
N THR A 63 -16.51 4.07 4.95
CA THR A 63 -16.82 4.94 6.08
C THR A 63 -15.62 5.76 6.51
N GLU A 64 -15.87 6.91 7.11
CA GLU A 64 -14.84 7.71 7.77
C GLU A 64 -14.23 7.02 8.99
N LEU A 65 -13.01 7.41 9.30
CA LEU A 65 -12.29 6.97 10.48
C LEU A 65 -12.87 7.65 11.72
N LEU A 66 -12.99 6.88 12.79
CA LEU A 66 -13.46 7.40 14.07
C LEU A 66 -12.30 8.07 14.81
N PRO A 67 -12.54 9.09 15.65
CA PRO A 67 -11.52 9.65 16.53
C PRO A 67 -10.96 8.60 17.52
N GLY A 68 -9.72 8.81 17.96
CA GLY A 68 -9.04 7.99 18.95
C GLY A 68 -7.89 7.13 18.39
N GLU A 69 -7.26 6.39 19.30
CA GLU A 69 -6.20 5.42 18.99
C GLU A 69 -6.77 4.23 18.22
N GLN A 70 -6.14 3.86 17.11
CA GLN A 70 -6.50 2.68 16.30
C GLN A 70 -5.34 2.21 15.42
N CYS A 71 -5.39 0.95 15.02
CA CYS A 71 -4.47 0.38 14.03
C CYS A 71 -5.10 0.39 12.64
N LEU A 72 -4.60 1.20 11.73
CA LEU A 72 -5.03 1.20 10.33
C LEU A 72 -4.23 0.15 9.55
N GLU A 73 -4.92 -0.73 8.84
CA GLU A 73 -4.28 -1.84 8.12
C GLU A 73 -4.71 -1.90 6.65
N ALA A 74 -3.75 -2.08 5.75
CA ALA A 74 -3.99 -2.56 4.39
C ALA A 74 -3.41 -3.97 4.25
N ARG A 75 -4.28 -4.98 4.10
CA ARG A 75 -3.93 -6.39 3.98
C ARG A 75 -4.06 -6.86 2.55
N PHE A 76 -2.96 -7.26 1.93
CA PHE A 76 -2.96 -7.93 0.64
C PHE A 76 -2.86 -9.44 0.82
N THR A 77 -3.86 -10.16 0.32
CA THR A 77 -3.89 -11.63 0.32
C THR A 77 -3.82 -12.14 -1.11
N LEU A 78 -2.82 -12.97 -1.42
CA LEU A 78 -2.73 -13.61 -2.73
C LEU A 78 -3.93 -14.52 -2.99
N THR A 79 -4.47 -14.42 -4.20
CA THR A 79 -5.48 -15.32 -4.75
C THR A 79 -4.97 -16.05 -6.00
N GLY A 80 -3.82 -15.63 -6.53
CA GLY A 80 -3.14 -16.24 -7.67
C GLY A 80 -1.75 -15.65 -7.89
N LEU A 81 -1.08 -16.07 -8.98
CA LEU A 81 0.26 -15.57 -9.33
C LEU A 81 0.21 -14.07 -9.63
N HIS A 82 0.81 -13.26 -8.75
CA HIS A 82 0.74 -11.79 -8.79
C HIS A 82 -0.68 -11.23 -8.75
N GLN A 83 -1.66 -11.95 -8.20
CA GLN A 83 -3.04 -11.48 -8.08
C GLN A 83 -3.49 -11.66 -6.63
N GLY A 84 -4.34 -10.76 -6.16
CA GLY A 84 -4.82 -10.84 -4.80
C GLY A 84 -5.90 -9.84 -4.48
N GLN A 85 -6.49 -10.03 -3.31
CA GLN A 85 -7.46 -9.12 -2.73
C GLN A 85 -6.76 -8.21 -1.72
N LEU A 86 -7.02 -6.91 -1.82
CA LEU A 86 -6.68 -5.95 -0.78
C LEU A 86 -7.92 -5.70 0.10
N GLN A 87 -7.69 -5.64 1.40
CA GLN A 87 -8.70 -5.27 2.40
C GLN A 87 -8.13 -4.17 3.29
N LEU A 88 -8.97 -3.19 3.62
CA LEU A 88 -8.65 -2.09 4.52
C LEU A 88 -9.34 -2.32 5.86
N PHE A 89 -8.62 -2.11 6.97
CA PHE A 89 -9.17 -2.25 8.32
C PHE A 89 -8.81 -1.05 9.20
N SER A 90 -9.65 -0.82 10.21
CA SER A 90 -9.32 -0.09 11.42
C SER A 90 -9.55 -1.07 12.57
N ASP A 91 -8.48 -1.43 13.27
CA ASP A 91 -8.40 -2.58 14.16
C ASP A 91 -8.93 -3.86 13.47
N ASP A 92 -10.01 -4.44 13.98
CA ASP A 92 -10.66 -5.62 13.41
C ASP A 92 -11.84 -5.27 12.47
N ARG A 93 -12.17 -3.98 12.31
CA ARG A 93 -13.29 -3.52 11.48
C ARG A 93 -12.87 -3.38 10.02
N LEU A 94 -13.44 -4.22 9.16
CA LEU A 94 -13.30 -4.08 7.71
C LEU A 94 -13.92 -2.76 7.23
N LEU A 95 -13.13 -1.95 6.54
CA LEU A 95 -13.54 -0.64 6.01
C LEU A 95 -13.77 -0.66 4.49
N GLY A 96 -13.10 -1.55 3.77
CA GLY A 96 -13.19 -1.62 2.32
C GLY A 96 -12.42 -2.79 1.74
N THR A 97 -12.72 -3.16 0.50
CA THR A 97 -12.04 -4.24 -0.22
C THR A 97 -11.95 -3.96 -1.71
N GLY A 98 -10.91 -4.48 -2.36
CA GLY A 98 -10.77 -4.43 -3.81
C GLY A 98 -9.86 -5.52 -4.33
N GLN A 99 -10.00 -5.84 -5.62
CA GLN A 99 -9.14 -6.81 -6.30
C GLN A 99 -7.97 -6.11 -6.99
N ILE A 100 -6.79 -6.72 -6.89
CA ILE A 100 -5.61 -6.34 -7.65
C ILE A 100 -5.29 -7.52 -8.58
N ASP A 101 -5.77 -7.43 -9.81
CA ASP A 101 -5.61 -8.48 -10.84
C ASP A 101 -4.15 -8.67 -11.27
N ARG A 102 -3.32 -7.64 -11.06
CA ARG A 102 -1.90 -7.67 -11.38
C ARG A 102 -1.12 -6.79 -10.43
N PHE A 103 -0.60 -7.41 -9.40
CA PHE A 103 0.38 -6.85 -8.49
C PHE A 103 1.75 -6.75 -9.19
N THR A 104 2.52 -5.73 -8.86
CA THR A 104 3.82 -5.49 -9.50
C THR A 104 4.75 -6.71 -9.32
N PRO A 105 5.21 -7.37 -10.42
CA PRO A 105 5.92 -8.65 -10.36
C PRO A 105 7.45 -8.53 -10.20
N MET A 106 7.95 -7.34 -9.85
CA MET A 106 9.38 -7.06 -9.80
C MET A 106 9.73 -6.27 -8.55
N ARG A 107 11.03 -6.23 -8.20
CA ARG A 107 11.52 -5.36 -7.12
C ARG A 107 11.09 -3.92 -7.41
N TRP A 108 10.40 -3.33 -6.45
CA TRP A 108 10.16 -1.89 -6.45
C TRP A 108 11.49 -1.14 -6.31
N ASN A 109 11.51 0.09 -6.82
CA ASN A 109 12.68 0.99 -6.96
C ASN A 109 13.52 0.82 -8.22
N LEU A 110 12.96 0.44 -9.37
CA LEU A 110 13.67 0.69 -10.65
C LEU A 110 13.88 2.18 -10.92
N THR A 111 13.10 3.06 -10.26
CA THR A 111 13.00 4.49 -10.59
C THR A 111 13.49 5.42 -9.47
N GLY A 112 14.11 4.86 -8.41
CA GLY A 112 14.82 5.63 -7.39
C GLY A 112 13.96 6.33 -6.31
N ALA A 113 12.64 6.20 -6.33
CA ALA A 113 11.80 6.69 -5.24
C ALA A 113 11.86 5.74 -4.03
N GLY A 114 11.97 6.32 -2.82
CA GLY A 114 12.20 5.57 -1.59
C GLY A 114 10.92 5.07 -0.94
N LEU A 115 11.08 4.40 0.21
CA LEU A 115 10.01 4.15 1.16
C LEU A 115 9.90 5.40 2.06
N HIS A 116 8.73 6.01 2.12
CA HIS A 116 8.47 7.20 2.93
C HIS A 116 7.32 6.94 3.91
N CYS A 117 7.47 7.44 5.14
CA CYS A 117 6.53 7.24 6.24
C CYS A 117 6.05 8.61 6.73
N GLY A 118 4.75 8.78 6.95
CA GLY A 118 4.16 10.03 7.43
C GLY A 118 4.09 11.17 6.39
N ALA A 119 4.62 10.97 5.18
CA ALA A 119 4.59 11.91 4.07
C ALA A 119 5.07 11.21 2.79
N ASP A 120 4.78 11.81 1.62
CA ASP A 120 5.32 11.42 0.32
C ASP A 120 5.98 12.65 -0.35
N PRO A 121 7.24 12.96 -0.01
CA PRO A 121 7.89 14.21 -0.44
C PRO A 121 8.34 14.20 -1.91
N GLY A 122 8.22 13.07 -2.60
CA GLY A 122 8.68 12.88 -3.98
C GLY A 122 7.60 13.21 -5.01
N LEU A 123 7.70 12.57 -6.17
CA LEU A 123 6.60 12.53 -7.12
C LEU A 123 5.59 11.48 -6.63
N PRO A 124 4.31 11.87 -6.41
CA PRO A 124 3.37 10.98 -5.75
C PRO A 124 3.06 9.76 -6.63
N VAL A 125 2.64 8.67 -5.98
CA VAL A 125 2.31 7.41 -6.66
C VAL A 125 1.03 7.54 -7.50
N CYS A 126 0.15 8.46 -7.14
CA CYS A 126 -1.13 8.77 -7.78
C CYS A 126 -1.41 10.27 -7.76
N ASP A 127 -2.33 10.72 -8.60
CA ASP A 127 -2.72 12.13 -8.71
C ASP A 127 -3.77 12.56 -7.66
N ASP A 128 -4.08 11.66 -6.71
CA ASP A 128 -5.12 11.90 -5.70
C ASP A 128 -4.73 12.96 -4.66
N TYR A 129 -3.44 13.27 -4.50
CA TYR A 129 -2.93 14.27 -3.57
C TYR A 129 -1.67 14.97 -4.10
N GLU A 130 -1.37 16.14 -3.56
CA GLU A 130 -0.12 16.85 -3.82
C GLU A 130 0.93 16.57 -2.74
N SER A 131 2.16 16.23 -3.17
CA SER A 131 3.29 16.06 -2.26
C SER A 131 3.58 17.33 -1.45
N PRO A 132 3.95 17.23 -0.16
CA PRO A 132 4.31 16.00 0.55
C PRO A 132 3.14 15.23 1.18
N PHE A 133 1.91 15.76 1.08
CA PHE A 133 0.70 15.25 1.75
C PHE A 133 0.98 14.66 3.15
N ALA A 134 1.58 15.48 4.01
CA ALA A 134 2.05 15.06 5.32
C ALA A 134 0.88 14.65 6.22
N PHE A 135 1.06 13.56 6.98
CA PHE A 135 0.05 13.07 7.91
C PHE A 135 -0.21 14.10 9.01
N THR A 136 -1.48 14.48 9.19
CA THR A 136 -1.90 15.60 10.06
C THR A 136 -2.27 15.18 11.48
N ALA A 137 -2.27 13.89 11.75
CA ALA A 137 -2.53 13.30 13.06
C ALA A 137 -1.28 12.63 13.64
N THR A 138 -1.39 12.04 14.83
CA THR A 138 -0.26 11.35 15.45
C THR A 138 -0.07 9.99 14.80
N LEU A 139 1.15 9.72 14.32
CA LEU A 139 1.57 8.42 13.78
C LEU A 139 2.63 7.82 14.72
N HIS A 140 2.25 6.81 15.49
CA HIS A 140 3.13 6.20 16.48
C HIS A 140 4.10 5.20 15.87
N ARG A 141 3.61 4.39 14.93
CA ARG A 141 4.38 3.31 14.31
C ARG A 141 3.80 2.95 12.96
N VAL A 142 4.70 2.58 12.04
CA VAL A 142 4.32 1.88 10.81
C VAL A 142 5.10 0.58 10.69
N ALA A 143 4.42 -0.50 10.34
CA ALA A 143 5.00 -1.81 10.09
C ALA A 143 4.57 -2.34 8.71
N LEU A 144 5.52 -2.95 8.01
CA LEU A 144 5.28 -3.75 6.82
C LEU A 144 5.59 -5.21 7.18
N GLU A 145 4.55 -6.02 7.24
CA GLU A 145 4.62 -7.44 7.55
C GLU A 145 4.48 -8.25 6.26
N VAL A 146 5.31 -9.27 6.08
CA VAL A 146 5.26 -10.13 4.89
C VAL A 146 5.06 -11.56 5.33
N PHE A 147 4.08 -12.22 4.72
CA PHE A 147 3.67 -13.57 5.07
C PHE A 147 4.12 -14.56 3.99
N GLY A 148 4.45 -15.78 4.43
CA GLY A 148 4.86 -16.89 3.55
C GLY A 148 6.36 -16.93 3.22
N ASP A 149 6.80 -18.09 2.74
CA ASP A 149 8.20 -18.37 2.44
C ASP A 149 8.65 -17.76 1.10
N ALA A 150 9.93 -17.37 1.03
CA ALA A 150 10.56 -16.85 -0.19
C ALA A 150 10.77 -17.93 -1.29
N THR A 151 10.38 -19.18 -1.05
CA THR A 151 10.70 -20.34 -1.92
C THR A 151 9.89 -20.38 -3.22
N LEU A 152 8.68 -19.79 -3.27
CA LEU A 152 7.92 -19.64 -4.52
C LEU A 152 8.62 -18.74 -5.54
N ASP A 153 9.54 -17.89 -5.07
CA ASP A 153 10.19 -16.84 -5.84
C ASP A 153 11.19 -17.40 -6.87
N GLN A 154 11.87 -18.52 -6.55
CA GLN A 154 12.85 -19.13 -7.47
C GLN A 154 12.22 -19.74 -8.73
N LYS A 155 11.03 -20.33 -8.61
CA LYS A 155 10.31 -20.92 -9.76
C LYS A 155 9.66 -19.85 -10.62
N ALA A 156 9.04 -18.84 -10.02
CA ALA A 156 8.43 -17.73 -10.77
C ALA A 156 9.49 -16.89 -11.52
N GLN A 157 10.66 -16.65 -10.91
CA GLN A 157 11.78 -15.97 -11.58
C GLN A 157 12.33 -16.78 -12.76
N ALA A 158 12.36 -18.12 -12.64
CA ALA A 158 12.76 -19.00 -13.74
C ALA A 158 11.76 -18.96 -14.91
N GLU A 159 10.45 -18.92 -14.65
CA GLU A 159 9.43 -18.87 -15.71
C GLU A 159 9.39 -17.51 -16.44
N VAL A 160 9.56 -16.40 -15.72
CA VAL A 160 9.62 -15.06 -16.35
C VAL A 160 10.87 -14.89 -17.22
N ALA A 161 11.99 -15.53 -16.86
CA ALA A 161 13.20 -15.54 -17.69
C ALA A 161 13.02 -16.33 -18.99
N VAL A 162 12.14 -17.33 -19.02
CA VAL A 162 11.90 -18.20 -20.19
C VAL A 162 10.95 -17.56 -21.20
N ILE A 163 10.08 -16.63 -20.80
CA ILE A 163 9.13 -15.95 -21.70
C ILE A 163 9.80 -14.81 -22.51
N ARG A 164 11.09 -14.53 -22.29
CA ARG A 164 11.89 -13.57 -23.07
C ARG A 164 13.02 -14.29 -23.84
N GLN A 165 12.67 -15.07 -24.86
CA GLN A 165 13.56 -15.41 -25.97
C GLN A 165 12.80 -15.36 -27.29
#